data_AF-A0A0N0D072-F1
#
_entry.id   AF-A0A0N0D072-F1
#
_cell.length_a   1.000
_cell.length_b   1.000
_cell.length_c   1.000
_cell.angle_alpha   90.00
_cell.angle_beta   90.00
_cell.angle_gamma   90.00
#
_symmetry.space_group_name_H-M   'P 1'
#
loop_
_entity.id
_entity.type
_entity.pdbx_description
1 polymer ?
#
loop_
_entity_poly.entity_id
_entity_poly.type
_entity_poly.pdbx_seq_one_letter_code
_entity_poly.pdbx_strand_id
1 'polypeptide(L)'
;MPKQSPIEFMITNRTKIHKVWQKEKDSKKTWLMLKASLPELHETMKLNTFKQYLPIMNLFYQELEKESKEKEELKNSLEDLKIQNSKFKMSANNPPVKLDRVRQKTSRVRQKLDNSIKINGWNVRKSKDGYFRCYRKIRNKVESIYIGKTLDKEKTKMRIREKEKYLRLQS
;
A
#
# COMPACT_ATOMS: atom_id res chain seq x y z
N MET A 1 -45.38 25.06 -8.80
CA MET A 1 -44.10 24.32 -8.72
C MET A 1 -43.60 24.03 -10.13
N PRO A 2 -42.29 24.10 -10.41
CA PRO A 2 -41.77 23.73 -11.73
C PRO A 2 -42.13 22.27 -12.02
N LYS A 3 -42.64 22.00 -13.23
CA LYS A 3 -42.93 20.64 -13.68
C LYS A 3 -41.59 19.89 -13.79
N GLN A 4 -41.47 18.81 -13.04
CA GLN A 4 -40.30 17.93 -13.09
C GLN A 4 -40.14 17.36 -14.50
N SER A 5 -38.91 17.29 -15.02
CA SER A 5 -38.67 16.68 -16.33
C SER A 5 -38.88 15.16 -16.28
N PRO A 6 -39.20 14.50 -17.42
CA PRO A 6 -39.34 13.05 -17.46
C PRO A 6 -38.13 12.28 -16.91
N ILE A 7 -36.92 12.73 -17.24
CA ILE A 7 -35.68 12.10 -16.79
C ILE A 7 -35.52 12.24 -15.27
N GLU A 8 -35.70 13.44 -14.73
CA GLU A 8 -35.64 13.66 -13.29
C GLU A 8 -36.67 12.80 -12.56
N PHE A 9 -37.89 12.69 -13.10
CA PHE A 9 -38.92 11.83 -12.51
C PHE A 9 -38.49 10.37 -12.47
N MET A 10 -37.90 9.86 -13.57
CA MET A 10 -37.35 8.50 -13.62
C MET A 10 -36.24 8.32 -12.59
N ILE A 11 -35.37 9.31 -12.40
CA ILE A 11 -34.26 9.27 -11.42
C ILE A 11 -34.76 9.33 -9.98
N THR A 12 -35.79 10.12 -9.69
CA THR A 12 -36.36 10.23 -8.34
C THR A 12 -37.09 8.96 -7.95
N ASN A 13 -37.91 8.41 -8.86
CA ASN A 13 -38.72 7.22 -8.61
C ASN A 13 -38.01 5.91 -8.99
N ARG A 14 -36.72 6.00 -9.26
CA ARG A 14 -35.91 4.97 -9.88
C ARG A 14 -36.07 3.59 -9.21
N THR A 15 -36.02 3.53 -7.88
CA THR A 15 -36.05 2.26 -7.12
C THR A 15 -37.38 1.52 -7.25
N LYS A 16 -38.49 2.26 -7.28
CA LYS A 16 -39.83 1.69 -7.49
C LYS A 16 -39.97 1.20 -8.93
N ILE A 17 -39.53 2.00 -9.90
CA ILE A 17 -39.56 1.66 -11.33
C ILE A 17 -38.77 0.37 -11.58
N HIS A 18 -37.55 0.29 -11.05
CA HIS A 18 -36.70 -0.89 -11.20
C HIS A 18 -37.34 -2.14 -10.60
N LYS A 19 -37.90 -2.06 -9.39
CA LYS A 19 -38.58 -3.19 -8.73
C LYS A 19 -39.76 -3.74 -9.55
N VAL A 20 -40.56 -2.86 -10.15
CA VAL A 20 -41.69 -3.28 -10.99
C VAL A 20 -41.19 -3.85 -12.33
N TRP A 21 -40.18 -3.23 -12.92
CA TRP A 21 -39.55 -3.71 -14.15
C TRP A 21 -38.97 -5.12 -14.01
N GLN A 22 -38.27 -5.41 -12.92
CA GLN A 22 -37.68 -6.73 -12.67
C GLN A 22 -38.73 -7.86 -12.62
N LYS A 23 -39.97 -7.55 -12.21
CA LYS A 23 -41.07 -8.52 -12.15
C LYS A 23 -41.70 -8.77 -13.52
N GLU A 24 -42.00 -7.70 -14.25
CA GLU A 24 -42.80 -7.80 -15.48
C GLU A 24 -41.96 -7.98 -16.75
N LYS A 25 -40.77 -7.34 -16.81
CA LYS A 25 -39.89 -7.28 -17.99
C LYS A 25 -40.58 -6.82 -19.29
N ASP A 26 -41.75 -6.19 -19.20
CA ASP A 26 -42.50 -5.62 -20.32
C ASP A 26 -42.86 -4.16 -20.05
N SER A 27 -42.48 -3.26 -20.95
CA SER A 27 -42.55 -1.82 -20.67
C SER A 27 -43.99 -1.32 -20.56
N LYS A 28 -44.95 -1.98 -21.23
CA LYS A 28 -46.37 -1.60 -21.19
C LYS A 28 -47.02 -2.06 -19.88
N LYS A 29 -46.73 -3.29 -19.45
CA LYS A 29 -47.19 -3.82 -18.15
C LYS A 29 -46.59 -3.05 -16.99
N THR A 30 -45.28 -2.80 -17.02
CA THR A 30 -44.58 -1.97 -16.02
C THR A 30 -45.19 -0.57 -15.95
N TRP A 31 -45.49 0.05 -17.09
CA TRP A 31 -46.18 1.35 -17.12
C TRP A 31 -47.56 1.30 -16.45
N LEU A 32 -48.38 0.29 -16.74
CA LEU A 32 -49.73 0.18 -16.15
C LEU A 32 -49.67 -0.01 -14.63
N MET A 33 -48.75 -0.86 -14.15
CA MET A 33 -48.53 -1.06 -12.71
C MET A 33 -47.99 0.21 -12.03
N LEU A 34 -47.07 0.91 -12.68
CA LEU A 34 -46.53 2.16 -12.15
C LEU A 34 -47.58 3.27 -12.17
N LYS A 35 -48.48 3.32 -13.16
CA LYS A 35 -49.55 4.31 -13.19
C LYS A 35 -50.49 4.20 -11.98
N ALA A 36 -50.72 2.98 -11.48
CA ALA A 36 -51.52 2.75 -10.28
C ALA A 36 -50.80 3.18 -8.99
N SER A 37 -49.47 3.06 -8.94
CA SER A 37 -48.65 3.34 -7.74
C SER A 37 -47.97 4.72 -7.74
N LEU A 38 -47.86 5.34 -8.91
CA LEU A 38 -47.25 6.65 -9.19
C LEU A 38 -48.17 7.39 -10.17
N PRO A 39 -49.28 7.97 -9.69
CA PRO A 39 -50.22 8.67 -10.56
C PRO A 39 -49.53 9.80 -11.33
N GLU A 40 -48.59 10.53 -10.73
CA GLU A 40 -47.80 11.60 -11.37
C GLU A 40 -47.03 11.17 -12.63
N LEU A 41 -46.80 9.86 -12.82
CA LEU A 41 -46.10 9.33 -13.99
C LEU A 41 -46.79 9.71 -15.30
N HIS A 42 -48.13 9.63 -15.35
CA HIS A 42 -48.89 9.93 -16.57
C HIS A 42 -49.03 11.43 -16.83
N GLU A 43 -48.87 12.26 -15.79
CA GLU A 43 -48.85 13.71 -15.90
C GLU A 43 -47.49 14.21 -16.39
N THR A 44 -46.42 13.50 -16.01
CA THR A 44 -45.04 13.88 -16.30
C THR A 44 -44.58 13.44 -17.69
N MET A 45 -44.97 12.24 -18.15
CA MET A 45 -44.54 11.73 -19.45
C MET A 45 -45.58 10.83 -20.11
N LYS A 46 -45.39 10.56 -21.41
CA LYS A 46 -46.21 9.60 -22.17
C LYS A 46 -45.53 8.22 -22.16
N LEU A 47 -46.32 7.17 -22.42
CA LEU A 47 -45.84 5.79 -22.49
C LEU A 47 -44.66 5.62 -23.46
N ASN A 48 -44.66 6.30 -24.61
CA ASN A 48 -43.57 6.18 -25.58
C ASN A 48 -42.25 6.75 -25.04
N THR A 49 -42.31 7.90 -24.35
CA THR A 49 -41.15 8.49 -23.66
C THR A 49 -40.62 7.57 -22.57
N PHE A 50 -41.52 6.98 -21.78
CA PHE A 50 -41.14 5.99 -20.78
C PHE A 50 -40.47 4.75 -21.39
N LYS A 51 -41.03 4.21 -22.49
CA LYS A 51 -40.43 3.08 -23.23
C LYS A 51 -39.03 3.37 -23.74
N GLN A 52 -38.75 4.61 -24.13
CA GLN A 52 -37.42 5.03 -24.58
C GLN A 52 -36.43 5.09 -23.42
N TYR A 53 -36.82 5.63 -22.27
CA TYR A 53 -35.94 5.75 -21.11
C TYR A 53 -35.74 4.46 -20.34
N LEU A 54 -36.73 3.58 -20.28
CA LEU A 54 -36.72 2.40 -19.42
C LEU A 54 -35.53 1.45 -19.69
N PRO A 55 -35.18 1.09 -20.94
CA PRO A 55 -34.01 0.26 -21.22
C PRO A 55 -32.71 0.92 -20.76
N ILE A 56 -32.54 2.21 -21.03
CA ILE A 56 -31.36 2.99 -20.64
C ILE A 56 -31.24 3.03 -19.11
N MET A 57 -32.33 3.33 -18.42
CA MET A 57 -32.38 3.30 -16.96
C MET A 57 -32.04 1.92 -16.40
N ASN A 58 -32.56 0.85 -17.02
CA ASN A 58 -32.25 -0.51 -16.59
C ASN A 58 -30.77 -0.87 -16.77
N LEU A 59 -30.11 -0.40 -17.83
CA LEU A 59 -28.67 -0.58 -18.02
C LEU A 59 -27.87 0.13 -16.92
N PHE A 60 -28.19 1.40 -16.63
CA PHE A 60 -27.57 2.12 -15.50
C PHE A 60 -27.77 1.40 -14.17
N TYR A 61 -28.93 0.78 -13.99
CA TYR A 61 -29.23 -0.01 -12.80
C TYR A 61 -28.35 -1.23 -12.63
N GLN A 62 -28.16 -1.99 -13.71
CA GLN A 62 -27.32 -3.18 -13.69
C GLN A 62 -25.86 -2.81 -13.39
N GLU A 63 -25.37 -1.70 -13.95
CA GLU A 63 -24.01 -1.23 -13.67
C GLU A 63 -23.86 -0.77 -12.20
N LEU A 64 -24.83 -0.01 -11.67
CA LEU A 64 -24.81 0.41 -10.26
C LEU A 64 -24.88 -0.76 -9.28
N GLU A 65 -25.66 -1.81 -9.59
CA GLU A 65 -25.71 -3.02 -8.77
C GLU A 65 -24.38 -3.77 -8.78
N LYS A 66 -23.73 -3.84 -9.95
CA LYS A 66 -22.42 -4.46 -10.11
C LYS A 66 -21.36 -3.71 -9.31
N GLU A 67 -21.27 -2.39 -9.46
CA GLU A 67 -20.35 -1.55 -8.68
C GLU A 67 -20.60 -1.67 -7.17
N SER A 68 -21.88 -1.72 -6.76
CA SER A 68 -22.22 -1.88 -5.35
C SER A 68 -21.73 -3.22 -4.78
N LYS A 69 -21.85 -4.32 -5.55
CA LYS A 69 -21.34 -5.63 -5.15
C LYS A 69 -19.82 -5.65 -5.07
N GLU A 70 -19.14 -5.13 -6.09
CA GLU A 70 -17.68 -5.03 -6.11
C GLU A 70 -17.16 -4.21 -4.91
N LYS A 71 -17.84 -3.11 -4.57
CA LYS A 71 -17.51 -2.27 -3.41
C LYS A 71 -17.69 -3.03 -2.09
N GLU A 72 -18.72 -3.85 -1.98
CA GLU A 72 -18.97 -4.69 -0.80
C GLU A 72 -17.90 -5.77 -0.65
N GLU A 73 -17.54 -6.45 -1.74
CA GLU A 73 -16.47 -7.45 -1.78
C GLU A 73 -15.10 -6.86 -1.41
N LEU A 74 -14.77 -5.67 -1.93
CA LEU A 74 -13.56 -4.95 -1.57
C LEU A 74 -13.55 -4.56 -0.08
N LYS A 75 -14.69 -4.11 0.45
CA LYS A 75 -14.80 -3.76 1.87
C LYS A 75 -14.57 -4.97 2.77
N ASN A 76 -15.14 -6.12 2.41
CA ASN A 76 -14.94 -7.37 3.14
C ASN A 76 -13.47 -7.82 3.07
N SER A 77 -12.86 -7.78 1.89
CA SER A 77 -11.44 -8.11 1.69
C SER A 77 -10.51 -7.21 2.50
N LEU A 78 -10.82 -5.91 2.58
CA LEU A 78 -10.06 -4.94 3.36
C LEU A 78 -10.14 -5.25 4.87
N GLU A 79 -11.32 -5.65 5.35
CA GLU A 79 -11.51 -6.02 6.75
C GLU A 79 -10.78 -7.32 7.10
N ASP A 80 -10.80 -8.32 6.21
CA ASP A 80 -10.02 -9.55 6.37
C ASP A 80 -8.52 -9.27 6.42
N LEU A 81 -8.01 -8.40 5.53
CA LEU A 81 -6.60 -8.00 5.53
C LEU A 81 -6.22 -7.23 6.81
N LYS A 82 -7.10 -6.39 7.37
CA LYS A 82 -6.87 -5.75 8.67
C LYS A 82 -6.79 -6.77 9.79
N ILE A 83 -7.68 -7.77 9.81
CA ILE A 83 -7.67 -8.85 10.81
C ILE A 83 -6.39 -9.68 10.68
N GLN A 84 -5.95 -9.99 9.47
CA GLN A 84 -4.67 -10.68 9.26
C GLN A 84 -3.49 -9.82 9.75
N ASN A 85 -3.46 -8.54 9.39
CA ASN A 85 -2.41 -7.63 9.84
C ASN A 85 -2.37 -7.47 11.37
N SER A 86 -3.52 -7.43 12.04
CA SER A 86 -3.56 -7.37 13.50
C SER A 86 -3.00 -8.65 14.12
N LYS A 87 -3.38 -9.83 13.59
CA LYS A 87 -2.81 -11.13 14.00
C LYS A 87 -1.29 -11.19 13.80
N PHE A 88 -0.78 -10.71 12.66
CA PHE A 88 0.66 -10.64 12.40
C PHE A 88 1.38 -9.70 13.37
N LYS A 89 0.81 -8.51 13.65
CA LYS A 89 1.38 -7.58 14.65
C LYS A 89 1.40 -8.15 16.06
N MET A 90 0.34 -8.88 16.47
CA MET A 90 0.32 -9.56 17.78
C MET A 90 1.35 -10.69 17.85
N SER A 91 1.53 -11.45 16.76
CA SER A 91 2.56 -12.50 16.68
C SER A 91 3.98 -11.92 16.65
N ALA A 92 4.19 -10.77 16.01
CA ALA A 92 5.48 -10.08 15.99
C ALA A 92 5.85 -9.46 17.36
N ASN A 93 4.87 -9.01 18.15
CA ASN A 93 5.09 -8.45 19.49
C ASN A 93 5.23 -9.52 20.59
N ASN A 94 4.81 -10.77 20.33
CA ASN A 94 5.12 -11.93 21.15
C ASN A 94 6.13 -12.82 20.42
N PRO A 95 7.42 -12.44 20.33
CA PRO A 95 8.42 -13.36 19.82
C PRO A 95 8.34 -14.64 20.66
N PRO A 96 8.27 -15.83 20.04
CA PRO A 96 8.26 -17.07 20.80
C PRO A 96 9.48 -17.07 21.71
N VAL A 97 9.24 -17.20 23.02
CA VAL A 97 10.24 -17.33 24.11
C VAL A 97 11.31 -18.42 23.81
N LYS A 98 11.08 -19.24 22.78
CA LYS A 98 12.02 -20.25 22.26
C LYS A 98 13.16 -19.69 21.40
N LEU A 99 13.11 -18.45 20.89
CA LEU A 99 14.23 -17.88 20.14
C LEU A 99 15.37 -17.34 21.03
N ASP A 100 15.14 -17.19 22.33
CA ASP A 100 16.19 -16.73 23.25
C ASP A 100 17.12 -17.88 23.71
N ARG A 101 16.65 -19.14 23.63
CA ARG A 101 17.46 -20.30 24.03
C ARG A 101 18.50 -20.74 22.99
N VAL A 102 18.35 -20.35 21.72
CA VAL A 102 19.35 -20.64 20.67
C VAL A 102 20.40 -19.53 20.58
N ARG A 103 20.09 -18.32 21.04
CA ARG A 103 21.02 -17.18 20.97
C ARG A 103 22.09 -17.19 22.04
N GLN A 104 21.89 -17.89 23.16
CA GLN A 104 22.85 -17.90 24.26
C GLN A 104 23.96 -18.97 24.18
N LYS A 105 23.89 -19.94 23.25
CA LYS A 105 24.94 -20.99 23.12
C LYS A 105 25.97 -20.76 22.01
N THR A 106 25.94 -19.61 21.33
CA THR A 106 26.97 -19.24 20.32
C THR A 106 27.83 -18.03 20.73
N SER A 107 27.78 -17.62 22.00
CA SER A 107 28.63 -16.55 22.54
C SER A 107 30.13 -16.93 22.63
N ARG A 108 30.50 -18.19 22.37
CA ARG A 108 31.91 -18.65 22.44
C ARG A 108 32.65 -18.77 21.10
N VAL A 109 32.02 -18.48 19.94
CA VAL A 109 32.68 -18.71 18.62
C VAL A 109 33.05 -17.43 17.86
N ARG A 110 32.63 -16.23 18.30
CA ARG A 110 32.99 -14.96 17.62
C ARG A 110 33.95 -14.03 18.36
N GLN A 111 34.54 -14.46 19.48
CA GLN A 111 35.46 -13.62 20.27
C GLN A 111 36.91 -13.53 19.74
N LYS A 112 37.20 -13.95 18.50
CA LYS A 112 38.55 -13.84 17.91
C LYS A 112 38.69 -12.88 16.72
N LEU A 113 37.68 -12.06 16.40
CA LEU A 113 37.75 -11.14 15.26
C LEU A 113 37.86 -9.64 15.60
N ASP A 114 37.90 -9.26 16.88
CA ASP A 114 37.77 -7.86 17.31
C ASP A 114 39.06 -7.18 17.78
N ASN A 115 40.24 -7.74 17.47
CA ASN A 115 41.50 -6.97 17.56
C ASN A 115 41.74 -6.13 16.30
N SER A 116 40.68 -5.59 15.67
CA SER A 116 40.85 -4.63 14.58
C SER A 116 41.29 -3.29 15.18
N ILE A 117 42.53 -2.90 14.89
CA ILE A 117 43.08 -1.61 15.31
C ILE A 117 42.20 -0.51 14.71
N LYS A 118 41.71 0.41 15.54
CA LYS A 118 40.94 1.58 15.09
C LYS A 118 41.78 2.85 15.20
N ILE A 119 41.77 3.66 14.15
CA ILE A 119 42.43 4.98 14.13
C ILE A 119 41.40 5.99 13.65
N ASN A 120 41.05 6.98 14.47
CA ASN A 120 40.05 8.02 14.17
C ASN A 120 38.72 7.46 13.64
N GLY A 121 38.25 6.34 14.18
CA GLY A 121 37.00 5.68 13.74
C GLY A 121 37.10 4.88 12.44
N TRP A 122 38.29 4.77 11.85
CA TRP A 122 38.57 3.87 10.72
C TRP A 122 39.10 2.52 11.22
N ASN A 123 38.61 1.43 10.65
CA ASN A 123 39.05 0.08 10.97
C ASN A 123 40.28 -0.28 10.11
N VAL A 124 41.41 -0.56 10.75
CA VAL A 124 42.65 -0.95 10.09
C VAL A 124 42.72 -2.47 9.99
N ARG A 125 42.99 -2.99 8.80
CA ARG A 125 43.23 -4.42 8.55
C ARG A 125 44.43 -4.62 7.64
N LYS A 126 45.20 -5.68 7.90
CA LYS A 126 46.22 -6.17 6.97
C LYS A 126 45.55 -7.13 5.99
N SER A 127 45.62 -6.81 4.71
CA SER A 127 45.12 -7.65 3.63
C SER A 127 46.07 -8.83 3.39
N LYS A 128 45.58 -9.88 2.69
CA LYS A 128 46.38 -11.09 2.38
C LYS A 128 47.63 -10.77 1.54
N ASP A 129 47.59 -9.67 0.79
CA ASP A 129 48.68 -9.11 -0.02
C ASP A 129 49.81 -8.46 0.82
N GLY A 130 49.66 -8.41 2.15
CA GLY A 130 50.64 -7.86 3.08
C GLY A 130 50.48 -6.36 3.32
N TYR A 131 49.50 -5.69 2.71
CA TYR A 131 49.29 -4.25 2.85
C TYR A 131 48.22 -3.91 3.88
N PHE A 132 48.44 -2.83 4.63
CA PHE A 132 47.46 -2.25 5.54
C PHE A 132 46.48 -1.34 4.79
N ARG A 133 45.20 -1.50 5.10
CA ARG A 133 44.10 -0.69 4.57
C ARG A 133 43.18 -0.29 5.71
N CYS A 134 42.68 0.94 5.65
CA CYS A 134 41.67 1.46 6.56
C CYS A 134 40.30 1.43 5.89
N TYR A 135 39.25 1.12 6.66
CA TYR A 135 37.87 1.04 6.17
C TYR A 135 36.92 1.78 7.09
N ARG A 136 36.00 2.57 6.49
CA ARG A 136 34.91 3.23 7.23
C ARG A 136 33.66 3.31 6.34
N LYS A 137 32.49 3.09 6.94
CA LYS A 137 31.20 3.26 6.26
C LYS A 137 30.75 4.71 6.41
N ILE A 138 30.53 5.40 5.30
CA ILE A 138 30.14 6.82 5.22
C ILE A 138 28.97 6.91 4.24
N ARG A 139 27.82 7.47 4.66
CA ARG A 139 26.60 7.60 3.83
C ARG A 139 26.22 6.30 3.10
N ASN A 140 26.19 5.19 3.84
CA ASN A 140 25.93 3.83 3.33
C ASN A 140 26.95 3.24 2.35
N LYS A 141 28.04 3.93 2.01
CA LYS A 141 29.13 3.42 1.18
C LYS A 141 30.37 3.07 2.02
N VAL A 142 31.08 2.00 1.66
CA VAL A 142 32.35 1.64 2.31
C VAL A 142 33.49 2.37 1.59
N GLU A 143 34.16 3.24 2.32
CA GLU A 143 35.36 3.92 1.85
C GLU A 143 36.60 3.18 2.36
N SER A 144 37.64 3.14 1.52
CA SER A 144 38.92 2.52 1.88
C SER A 144 40.09 3.46 1.65
N ILE A 145 41.10 3.35 2.50
CA ILE A 145 42.36 4.11 2.39
C ILE A 145 43.50 3.11 2.43
N TYR A 146 44.36 3.16 1.42
CA TYR A 146 45.59 2.38 1.39
C TYR A 146 46.67 3.05 2.25
N ILE A 147 47.32 2.28 3.13
CA ILE A 147 48.37 2.79 4.05
C ILE A 147 49.77 2.39 3.57
N GLY A 148 49.96 1.11 3.25
CA GLY A 148 51.25 0.56 2.83
C GLY A 148 51.59 -0.75 3.54
N LYS A 149 52.83 -1.24 3.43
CA LYS A 149 53.27 -2.51 4.05
C LYS A 149 53.47 -2.42 5.56
N THR A 150 53.72 -1.22 6.09
CA THR A 150 53.93 -0.95 7.51
C THR A 150 52.82 -0.05 8.05
N LEU A 151 52.41 -0.28 9.29
CA LEU A 151 51.40 0.54 9.97
C LEU A 151 52.06 1.66 10.76
N ASP A 152 52.32 2.77 10.08
CA ASP A 152 52.73 4.02 10.72
C ASP A 152 51.48 4.80 11.13
N LYS A 153 51.30 5.00 12.45
CA LYS A 153 50.12 5.66 13.01
C LYS A 153 49.99 7.12 12.57
N GLU A 154 51.09 7.87 12.49
CA GLU A 154 51.04 9.30 12.15
C GLU A 154 50.75 9.50 10.66
N LYS A 155 51.41 8.73 9.80
CA LYS A 155 51.11 8.69 8.37
C LYS A 155 49.66 8.26 8.10
N THR A 156 49.15 7.31 8.87
CA THR A 156 47.75 6.85 8.76
C THR A 156 46.76 7.95 9.16
N LYS A 157 47.01 8.65 10.28
CA LYS A 157 46.18 9.80 10.70
C LYS A 157 46.16 10.90 9.63
N MET A 158 47.31 11.22 9.03
CA MET A 158 47.42 12.20 7.95
C MET A 158 46.54 11.84 6.75
N ARG A 159 46.66 10.60 6.24
CA ARG A 159 45.84 10.12 5.11
C ARG A 159 44.35 10.06 5.43
N ILE A 160 44.00 9.73 6.67
CA ILE A 160 42.61 9.77 7.13
C ILE A 160 42.07 11.20 7.07
N ARG A 161 42.80 12.20 7.57
CA ARG A 161 42.38 13.61 7.53
C ARG A 161 42.20 14.11 6.10
N GLU A 162 43.14 13.79 5.20
CA GLU A 162 43.03 14.13 3.78
C GLU A 162 41.78 13.53 3.14
N LYS A 163 41.52 12.25 3.40
CA LYS A 163 40.33 11.55 2.89
C LYS A 163 39.04 12.12 3.49
N GLU A 164 39.02 12.46 4.77
CA GLU A 164 37.86 13.07 5.43
C GLU A 164 37.57 14.47 4.90
N LYS A 165 38.60 15.27 4.60
CA LYS A 165 38.46 16.57 3.93
C LYS A 165 37.87 16.42 2.53
N TYR A 166 38.36 15.46 1.73
CA TYR A 166 37.80 15.17 0.40
C TYR A 166 36.32 14.75 0.47
N LEU A 167 35.96 13.95 1.47
CA LEU A 167 34.59 13.49 1.69
C LEU A 167 33.69 14.52 2.36
N ARG A 168 34.19 15.75 2.63
CA ARG A 168 33.48 16.84 3.31
C ARG A 168 32.88 16.39 4.66
N LEU A 169 33.65 15.59 5.39
CA LEU A 169 33.28 15.10 6.73
C LEU A 169 33.79 15.98 7.86
N GLN A 170 34.64 16.96 7.56
CA GLN A 170 35.03 18.01 8.49
C GLN A 170 34.20 19.26 8.18
N SER A 171 33.37 19.64 9.15
CA SER A 171 32.71 20.94 9.27
C SER A 171 33.69 21.96 9.84
#